data_AF-A0A972FME6-F1
#
_entry.id   AF-A0A972FME6-F1
#
_cell.length_a   1.000
_cell.length_b   1.000
_cell.length_c   1.000
_cell.angle_alpha   90.00
_cell.angle_beta   90.00
_cell.angle_gamma   90.00
#
_symmetry.space_group_name_H-M   'P 1'
#
loop_
_entity.id
_entity.type
_entity.pdbx_description
1 polymer ?
#
loop_
_entity_poly.entity_id
_entity_poly.type
_entity_poly.pdbx_seq_one_letter_code
_entity_poly.pdbx_strand_id
1 'polypeptide(L)'
;MKNLRLLALLLVIAISSSSFKSNISIAEGGYFDIYIKNNCTKEVEVRVRADGSSSVSKYKAGEKQKVAVKEGYEIYTDGKLFQTLKKSDSGKDINLCK
;
A
#
# COMPACT_ATOMS: atom_id res chain seq x y z
N MET A 1 -34.67 55.85 18.15
CA MET A 1 -33.40 55.13 18.32
C MET A 1 -33.28 54.68 19.76
N LYS A 2 -33.56 53.40 20.05
CA LYS A 2 -33.33 52.73 21.34
C LYS A 2 -33.46 51.21 21.14
N ASN A 3 -32.32 50.53 21.22
CA ASN A 3 -32.07 49.27 21.96
C ASN A 3 -32.58 47.97 21.31
N LEU A 4 -31.70 47.20 20.68
CA LEU A 4 -30.83 46.19 21.31
C LEU A 4 -31.63 44.97 21.80
N ARG A 5 -31.61 43.89 21.00
CA ARG A 5 -31.45 42.52 21.52
C ARG A 5 -30.66 41.67 20.51
N LEU A 6 -29.43 41.37 20.90
CA LEU A 6 -28.64 40.25 20.37
C LEU A 6 -29.47 38.98 20.50
N LEU A 7 -29.65 38.24 19.40
CA LEU A 7 -29.84 36.79 19.47
C LEU A 7 -28.66 36.15 18.75
N ALA A 8 -27.72 35.65 19.55
CA ALA A 8 -26.64 34.80 19.09
C ALA A 8 -27.24 33.46 18.63
N LEU A 9 -27.25 33.23 17.32
CA LEU A 9 -27.65 31.95 16.74
C LEU A 9 -26.49 30.96 16.93
N LEU A 10 -26.62 30.08 17.91
CA LEU A 10 -25.70 28.99 18.18
C LEU A 10 -25.65 28.03 16.98
N LEU A 11 -24.52 28.03 16.28
CA LEU A 11 -24.20 27.09 15.20
C LEU A 11 -23.77 25.76 15.84
N VAL A 12 -24.71 24.81 15.96
CA VAL A 12 -24.38 23.43 16.35
C VAL A 12 -23.98 22.68 15.09
N ILE A 13 -22.67 22.64 14.80
CA ILE A 13 -22.13 21.73 13.80
C ILE A 13 -21.99 20.36 14.48
N ALA A 14 -23.00 19.50 14.30
CA ALA A 14 -22.87 18.09 14.60
C ALA A 14 -21.95 17.46 13.54
N ILE A 15 -20.66 17.34 13.85
CA ILE A 15 -19.75 16.52 13.05
C ILE A 15 -20.06 15.06 13.41
N SER A 16 -20.98 14.46 12.66
CA SER A 16 -21.18 13.01 12.66
C SER A 16 -19.92 12.37 12.07
N SER A 17 -19.06 11.86 12.96
CA SER A 17 -17.92 11.01 12.61
C SER A 17 -18.43 9.69 12.04
N SER A 18 -18.74 9.69 10.74
CA SER A 18 -18.96 8.45 10.01
C SER A 18 -17.65 7.66 10.06
N SER A 19 -17.69 6.56 10.80
CA SER A 19 -16.58 5.62 10.87
C SER A 19 -16.35 5.05 9.48
N PHE A 20 -15.15 5.23 8.93
CA PHE A 20 -14.73 4.56 7.70
C PHE A 20 -14.68 3.05 7.96
N LYS A 21 -15.79 2.36 7.78
CA LYS A 21 -15.80 0.91 7.58
C LYS A 21 -15.26 0.67 6.18
N SER A 22 -13.96 0.38 6.09
CA SER A 22 -13.35 -0.17 4.89
C SER A 22 -14.02 -1.51 4.58
N ASN A 23 -15.05 -1.46 3.72
CA ASN A 23 -15.56 -2.65 3.08
C ASN A 23 -14.49 -3.08 2.07
N ILE A 24 -13.62 -4.00 2.50
CA ILE A 24 -12.79 -4.76 1.55
C ILE A 24 -13.74 -5.69 0.82
N SER A 25 -14.34 -5.17 -0.26
CA SER A 25 -14.94 -5.99 -1.30
C SER A 25 -13.79 -6.71 -2.01
N ILE A 26 -13.63 -7.98 -1.66
CA ILE A 26 -12.65 -8.86 -2.28
C ILE A 26 -13.15 -9.14 -3.70
N ALA A 27 -12.81 -8.26 -4.64
CA ALA A 27 -12.90 -8.58 -6.06
C ALA A 27 -11.98 -9.79 -6.33
N GLU A 28 -12.52 -10.84 -6.92
CA GLU A 28 -11.72 -11.90 -7.56
C GLU A 28 -10.83 -11.24 -8.64
N GLY A 29 -9.51 -11.44 -8.56
CA GLY A 29 -8.56 -11.05 -9.61
C GLY A 29 -8.00 -9.60 -9.61
N GLY A 30 -8.28 -8.80 -8.58
CA GLY A 30 -7.77 -7.42 -8.47
C GLY A 30 -6.28 -7.32 -8.11
N TYR A 31 -5.67 -6.17 -8.43
CA TYR A 31 -4.35 -5.81 -7.89
C TYR A 31 -4.46 -5.61 -6.37
N PHE A 32 -3.43 -6.02 -5.63
CA PHE A 32 -3.26 -5.73 -4.21
C PHE A 32 -1.90 -5.09 -3.96
N ASP A 33 -1.80 -4.32 -2.88
CA ASP A 33 -0.57 -3.65 -2.50
C ASP A 33 0.31 -4.57 -1.65
N ILE A 34 1.60 -4.61 -1.95
CA ILE A 34 2.65 -5.14 -1.08
C ILE A 34 3.68 -4.05 -0.80
N TYR A 35 4.54 -4.26 0.20
CA TYR A 35 5.63 -3.34 0.49
C TYR A 35 6.97 -4.05 0.38
N ILE A 36 7.74 -3.75 -0.65
CA ILE A 36 9.08 -4.28 -0.80
C ILE A 36 10.03 -3.45 0.05
N LYS A 37 10.69 -4.09 1.01
CA LYS A 37 11.65 -3.45 1.92
C LYS A 37 13.02 -4.06 1.72
N ASN A 38 13.97 -3.25 1.27
CA ASN A 38 15.37 -3.64 1.28
C ASN A 38 15.94 -3.48 2.69
N ASN A 39 15.95 -4.56 3.45
CA ASN A 39 16.58 -4.65 4.76
C ASN A 39 18.03 -5.19 4.70
N CYS A 40 18.64 -5.22 3.52
CA CYS A 40 20.05 -5.55 3.32
C CYS A 40 20.93 -4.32 3.57
N THR A 41 22.26 -4.53 3.65
CA THR A 41 23.26 -3.45 3.80
C THR A 41 23.70 -2.82 2.46
N LYS A 42 23.26 -3.40 1.34
CA LYS A 42 23.61 -2.99 -0.03
C LYS A 42 22.35 -2.71 -0.85
N GLU A 43 22.51 -2.03 -1.98
CA GLU A 43 21.48 -1.91 -3.00
C GLU A 43 21.14 -3.29 -3.58
N VAL A 44 19.84 -3.54 -3.83
CA VAL A 44 19.35 -4.81 -4.39
C VAL A 44 18.52 -4.52 -5.63
N GLU A 45 18.79 -5.24 -6.71
CA GLU A 45 17.94 -5.25 -7.89
C GLU A 45 16.78 -6.23 -7.69
N VAL A 46 15.56 -5.71 -7.85
CA VAL A 46 14.32 -6.46 -7.74
C VAL A 46 13.62 -6.46 -9.08
N ARG A 47 13.27 -7.64 -9.58
CA ARG A 47 12.42 -7.80 -10.76
C ARG A 47 11.06 -8.35 -10.35
N VAL A 48 10.00 -7.64 -10.67
CA VAL A 48 8.62 -8.12 -10.53
C VAL A 48 8.16 -8.60 -11.90
N ARG A 49 7.86 -9.89 -12.02
CA ARG A 49 7.40 -10.53 -13.25
C ARG A 49 5.90 -10.77 -13.18
N ALA A 50 5.21 -10.34 -14.23
CA ALA A 50 3.83 -10.62 -14.54
C ALA A 50 3.76 -11.54 -15.76
N ASP A 51 2.60 -12.12 -16.06
CA ASP A 51 2.42 -12.94 -17.26
C ASP A 51 2.79 -12.15 -18.52
N GLY A 52 3.89 -12.56 -19.17
CA GLY A 52 4.40 -11.92 -20.39
C GLY A 52 5.11 -10.59 -20.23
N SER A 53 5.33 -10.08 -19.01
CA SER A 53 6.02 -8.80 -18.77
C SER A 53 6.85 -8.79 -17.49
N SER A 54 7.84 -7.90 -17.39
CA SER A 54 8.60 -7.72 -16.16
C SER A 54 9.06 -6.27 -15.98
N SER A 55 9.05 -5.81 -14.73
CA SER A 55 9.60 -4.53 -14.31
C SER A 55 10.80 -4.76 -13.42
N VAL A 56 11.88 -4.01 -13.65
CA VAL A 56 13.10 -4.05 -12.84
C VAL A 56 13.22 -2.73 -12.07
N SER A 57 13.57 -2.80 -10.80
CA SER A 57 13.76 -1.64 -9.93
C SER A 57 14.91 -1.90 -8.96
N LYS A 58 15.64 -0.85 -8.59
CA LYS A 58 16.72 -0.93 -7.62
C LYS A 58 16.28 -0.28 -6.32
N TYR A 59 16.50 -0.99 -5.22
CA TYR A 59 16.12 -0.54 -3.88
C TYR A 59 17.39 -0.28 -3.08
N LYS A 60 17.57 0.94 -2.56
CA LYS A 60 18.69 1.30 -1.68
C LYS A 60 18.55 0.61 -0.32
N ALA A 61 19.65 0.46 0.41
CA ALA A 61 19.62 -0.10 1.76
C ALA A 61 18.65 0.70 2.67
N GLY A 62 17.74 0.00 3.33
CA GLY A 62 16.69 0.56 4.17
C GLY A 62 15.45 1.07 3.43
N GLU A 63 15.43 1.07 2.10
CA GLU A 63 14.31 1.57 1.31
C GLU A 63 13.08 0.67 1.40
N LYS A 64 11.89 1.29 1.49
CA LYS A 64 10.59 0.62 1.46
C LYS A 64 9.70 1.28 0.40
N GLN A 65 9.22 0.50 -0.58
CA GLN A 65 8.29 1.00 -1.59
C GLN A 65 7.02 0.15 -1.66
N LYS A 66 5.90 0.81 -1.92
CA LYS A 66 4.61 0.15 -2.17
C LYS A 66 4.52 -0.26 -3.64
N VAL A 67 4.17 -1.52 -3.89
CA VAL A 67 4.05 -2.07 -5.25
C VAL A 67 2.68 -2.73 -5.40
N ALA A 68 1.94 -2.35 -6.42
CA ALA A 68 0.67 -3.00 -6.77
C ALA A 68 0.96 -4.23 -7.64
N VAL A 69 0.45 -5.39 -7.22
CA VAL A 69 0.74 -6.71 -7.80
C VAL A 69 -0.52 -7.55 -7.90
N LYS A 70 -0.50 -8.63 -8.67
CA LYS A 70 -1.56 -9.64 -8.66
C LYS A 70 -1.05 -10.96 -8.10
N GLU A 71 -1.99 -11.84 -7.77
CA GLU A 71 -1.67 -13.20 -7.40
C GLU A 71 -0.99 -13.91 -8.58
N GLY A 72 0.05 -14.69 -8.27
CA GLY A 72 0.89 -15.35 -9.27
C GLY A 72 2.08 -14.52 -9.74
N TYR A 73 2.15 -13.21 -9.45
CA TYR A 73 3.33 -12.42 -9.78
C TYR A 73 4.56 -12.94 -9.03
N GLU A 74 5.71 -12.87 -9.69
CA GLU A 74 6.96 -13.41 -9.14
C GLU A 74 7.92 -12.26 -8.84
N ILE A 75 8.46 -12.25 -7.62
CA ILE A 75 9.55 -11.35 -7.23
C ILE A 75 10.85 -12.11 -7.39
N TYR A 76 11.80 -11.52 -8.10
CA TYR A 76 13.16 -11.99 -8.24
C TYR A 76 14.12 -10.97 -7.61
N THR A 77 15.14 -11.47 -6.92
CA THR A 77 16.23 -10.66 -6.35
C THR A 77 17.55 -11.18 -6.87
N ASP A 78 18.43 -10.28 -7.34
CA ASP A 78 19.74 -10.64 -7.90
C ASP A 78 19.64 -11.80 -8.95
N GLY A 79 18.57 -11.81 -9.75
CA GLY A 79 18.30 -12.81 -10.79
C GLY A 79 17.71 -14.14 -10.34
N LYS A 80 17.47 -14.36 -9.04
CA LYS A 80 16.87 -15.59 -8.49
C LYS A 80 15.44 -15.37 -8.05
N LEU A 81 14.58 -16.38 -8.22
CA LEU A 81 13.21 -16.32 -7.72
C LEU A 81 13.25 -16.22 -6.19
N PHE A 82 12.68 -15.14 -5.67
CA PHE A 82 12.59 -14.86 -4.24
C PHE A 82 11.26 -15.36 -3.68
N GLN A 83 10.14 -14.96 -4.31
CA GLN A 83 8.81 -15.33 -3.86
C GLN A 83 7.77 -15.21 -5.00
N THR A 84 6.82 -16.15 -5.04
CA THR A 84 5.58 -16.01 -5.81
C THR A 84 4.49 -15.43 -4.90
N LEU A 85 3.84 -14.37 -5.36
CA LEU A 85 2.90 -13.58 -4.59
C LEU A 85 1.52 -14.23 -4.55
N LYS A 86 0.93 -14.28 -3.36
CA LYS A 86 -0.43 -14.77 -3.14
C LYS A 86 -1.30 -13.65 -2.62
N LYS A 87 -2.62 -13.79 -2.77
CA LYS A 87 -3.57 -12.79 -2.25
C LYS A 87 -3.42 -12.56 -0.74
N SER A 88 -2.99 -13.58 0.00
CA SER A 88 -2.68 -13.49 1.43
C SER A 88 -1.49 -12.58 1.76
N ASP A 89 -0.72 -12.13 0.78
CA ASP A 89 0.42 -11.22 0.96
C ASP A 89 0.02 -9.74 0.88
N SER A 90 -1.24 -9.45 0.57
CA SER A 90 -1.78 -8.09 0.58
C SER A 90 -1.47 -7.37 1.89
N GLY A 91 -0.88 -6.18 1.77
CA GLY A 91 -0.50 -5.31 2.88
C GLY A 91 0.76 -5.75 3.63
N LYS A 92 1.44 -6.83 3.24
CA LYS A 92 2.63 -7.33 3.93
C LYS A 92 3.92 -6.68 3.44
N ASP A 93 4.90 -6.70 4.34
CA ASP A 93 6.28 -6.32 4.06
C ASP A 93 7.05 -7.53 3.51
N ILE A 94 7.62 -7.38 2.31
CA ILE A 94 8.53 -8.32 1.67
C ILE A 94 9.96 -7.86 1.95
N ASN A 95 10.59 -8.46 2.96
CA ASN A 95 11.98 -8.19 3.34
C ASN A 95 12.93 -8.93 2.42
N LEU A 96 13.76 -8.21 1.65
CA LEU A 96 14.64 -8.78 0.63
C LEU A 96 15.79 -9.65 1.19
N CYS A 97 16.21 -9.41 2.43
CA CYS A 97 17.18 -10.22 3.15
C CYS A 97 16.53 -10.87 4.38
N LYS A 98 16.98 -12.06 4.76
CA LYS A 98 16.61 -12.72 6.02
C LYS A 98 17.84 -12.87 6.90
#